data_AF-A0A7D9E145-F1
#
_entry.id   AF-A0A7D9E145-F1
#
_cell.length_a   1.000
_cell.length_b   1.000
_cell.length_c   1.000
_cell.angle_alpha   90.00
_cell.angle_beta   90.00
_cell.angle_gamma   90.00
#
_symmetry.space_group_name_H-M   'P 1'
#
loop_
_entity.id
_entity.type
_entity.pdbx_description
1 polymer ?
#
loop_
_entity_poly.entity_id
_entity_poly.type
_entity_poly.pdbx_seq_one_letter_code
_entity_poly.pdbx_strand_id
1 'polypeptide(L)'
;MILKGQEGNYDIKVTFAILDIYYSQTLAGIWTNRCYSKLALAVRTCIPYYMDTKLPDRSVSKIRAIDPYLKKEQEQAVEKLLLGEDVLAILPTGFGKSRIFQAYSRVKDNEMNGWSVVLVIAPLSSIIDDQITALMSSGYPAADVKFLQHEDMERCDFKVLFSSAENVLTTKFQDHLLHRQSELHKRVCCIVVDEARTVETWTGK
;
A
#
# COMPACT_ATOMS: atom_id res chain seq x y z
N MET A 1 9.22 8.85 17.75
CA MET A 1 9.57 10.27 17.50
C MET A 1 8.91 10.68 16.20
N ILE A 2 7.78 11.39 16.28
CA ILE A 2 7.01 11.81 15.10
C ILE A 2 7.63 13.12 14.61
N LEU A 3 8.36 13.06 13.50
CA LEU A 3 8.74 14.25 12.76
C LEU A 3 7.53 14.66 11.92
N LYS A 4 6.96 15.83 12.24
CA LYS A 4 5.94 16.48 11.41
C LYS A 4 6.60 16.84 10.07
N GLY A 5 6.13 16.24 8.98
CA GLY A 5 6.43 16.72 7.64
C GLY A 5 5.89 18.15 7.51
N GLN A 6 6.68 19.03 6.90
CA GLN A 6 6.29 20.41 6.65
C GLN A 6 5.07 20.47 5.74
N GLU A 7 4.19 21.44 6.01
CA GLU A 7 3.00 21.78 5.20
C GLU A 7 3.40 22.07 3.75
N GLY A 8 3.37 21.03 2.92
CA GLY A 8 3.34 21.13 1.46
C GLY A 8 1.90 21.07 0.98
N ASN A 9 1.57 21.82 -0.06
CA ASN A 9 0.22 22.13 -0.56
C ASN A 9 -0.57 20.94 -1.18
N TYR A 10 -0.25 19.68 -0.84
CA TYR A 10 -0.80 18.47 -1.46
C TYR A 10 -1.33 17.52 -0.37
N ASP A 11 -2.66 17.43 -0.22
CA ASP A 11 -3.30 16.66 0.86
C ASP A 11 -3.85 15.31 0.35
N ILE A 12 -3.00 14.29 0.21
CA ILE A 12 -3.49 12.91 0.00
C ILE A 12 -3.91 12.33 1.36
N LYS A 13 -4.96 11.49 1.42
CA LYS A 13 -5.32 10.72 2.64
C LYS A 13 -4.99 9.23 2.46
N VAL A 14 -3.89 8.76 3.05
CA VAL A 14 -3.41 7.38 2.86
C VAL A 14 -2.86 6.76 4.14
N THR A 15 -3.04 5.46 4.27
CA THR A 15 -2.39 4.62 5.30
C THR A 15 -1.27 3.78 4.67
N PHE A 16 -0.20 3.49 5.40
CA PHE A 16 0.94 2.73 4.86
C PHE A 16 1.00 1.31 5.39
N ALA A 17 1.27 0.37 4.48
CA ALA A 17 1.64 -0.99 4.83
C ALA A 17 3.04 -1.28 4.28
N ILE A 18 3.99 -1.61 5.15
CA ILE A 18 5.28 -2.14 4.73
C ILE A 18 5.26 -3.64 5.02
N LEU A 19 5.44 -4.43 3.97
CA LEU A 19 5.42 -5.89 4.01
C LEU A 19 6.85 -6.39 3.79
N ASP A 20 7.38 -7.11 4.78
CA ASP A 20 8.78 -7.55 4.74
C ASP A 20 8.96 -8.98 5.30
N ILE A 21 10.11 -9.59 5.00
CA ILE A 21 10.49 -10.95 5.39
C ILE A 21 11.73 -10.90 6.27
N TYR A 22 11.66 -11.49 7.47
CA TYR A 22 12.85 -11.76 8.28
C TYR A 22 12.99 -13.23 8.65
N TYR A 23 14.24 -13.71 8.60
CA TYR A 23 14.65 -15.04 9.05
C TYR A 23 15.09 -15.06 10.54
N SER A 24 15.24 -13.89 11.19
CA SER A 24 15.68 -13.77 12.59
C SER A 24 14.98 -12.59 13.31
N GLN A 25 14.40 -12.85 14.48
CA GLN A 25 13.70 -11.85 15.30
C GLN A 25 14.65 -10.73 15.81
N THR A 26 15.92 -11.04 16.04
CA THR A 26 16.92 -10.07 16.52
C THR A 26 17.28 -9.04 15.44
N LEU A 27 17.38 -9.48 14.19
CA LEU A 27 17.66 -8.60 13.05
C LEU A 27 16.43 -7.77 12.66
N ALA A 28 15.23 -8.32 12.82
CA ALA A 28 13.98 -7.58 12.64
C ALA A 28 13.90 -6.34 13.54
N GLY A 29 14.31 -6.43 14.82
CA GLY A 29 14.33 -5.32 15.78
C GLY A 29 15.34 -4.20 15.46
N ILE A 30 16.46 -4.53 14.80
CA ILE A 30 17.49 -3.56 14.39
C ILE A 30 17.06 -2.83 13.11
N TRP A 31 16.48 -3.56 12.16
CA TRP A 31 16.06 -3.01 10.88
C TRP A 31 14.79 -2.16 11.00
N THR A 32 13.81 -2.58 11.80
CA THR A 32 12.63 -1.79 12.19
C THR A 32 13.00 -0.41 12.73
N ASN A 33 13.98 -0.32 13.64
CA ASN A 33 14.34 0.97 14.24
C ASN A 33 15.15 1.90 13.32
N ARG A 34 15.87 1.36 12.33
CA ARG A 34 16.84 2.13 11.53
C ARG A 34 16.34 2.45 10.12
N CYS A 35 15.58 1.54 9.53
CA CYS A 35 15.20 1.57 8.13
C CYS A 35 13.72 1.93 7.98
N TYR A 36 12.80 1.39 8.78
CA TYR A 36 11.38 1.77 8.71
C TYR A 36 11.16 3.27 8.91
N SER A 37 11.83 3.89 9.88
CA SER A 37 11.71 5.35 10.07
C SER A 37 12.21 6.14 8.87
N LYS A 38 13.28 5.67 8.20
CA LYS A 38 13.82 6.31 6.98
C LYS A 38 12.98 6.02 5.75
N LEU A 39 12.38 4.85 5.65
CA LEU A 39 11.59 4.38 4.52
C LEU A 39 10.19 4.99 4.59
N ALA A 40 9.56 4.97 5.78
CA ALA A 40 8.37 5.75 6.07
C ALA A 40 8.62 7.25 5.87
N LEU A 41 9.76 7.79 6.32
CA LEU A 41 10.11 9.20 6.05
C LEU A 41 10.32 9.47 4.57
N ALA A 42 11.07 8.63 3.84
CA ALA A 42 11.34 8.78 2.40
C ALA A 42 10.05 8.74 1.60
N VAL A 43 9.19 7.77 1.90
CA VAL A 43 7.86 7.64 1.29
C VAL A 43 6.98 8.84 1.66
N ARG A 44 7.00 9.32 2.91
CA ARG A 44 6.30 10.55 3.35
C ARG A 44 6.85 11.83 2.74
N THR A 45 8.14 11.90 2.43
CA THR A 45 8.76 13.06 1.77
C THR A 45 8.53 13.06 0.27
N CYS A 46 8.45 11.89 -0.36
CA CYS A 46 8.15 11.77 -1.78
C CYS A 46 6.65 11.87 -2.08
N ILE A 47 5.79 11.58 -1.11
CA ILE A 47 4.33 11.63 -1.23
C ILE A 47 3.78 12.37 0.00
N PRO A 48 3.52 13.68 -0.08
CA PRO A 48 2.92 14.43 1.03
C PRO A 48 1.48 13.94 1.30
N TYR A 49 1.16 13.58 2.55
CA TYR A 49 -0.18 13.10 2.91
C TYR A 49 -0.57 13.40 4.37
N TYR A 50 -1.87 13.31 4.65
CA TYR A 50 -2.51 13.38 5.96
C TYR A 50 -3.17 12.02 6.30
N MET A 51 -3.23 11.65 7.58
CA MET A 51 -3.82 10.36 7.99
C MET A 51 -5.31 10.29 7.61
N ASP A 52 -5.73 9.14 7.07
CA ASP A 52 -7.12 8.89 6.67
C ASP A 52 -8.05 8.90 7.90
N THR A 53 -9.32 9.19 7.65
CA THR A 53 -10.38 9.05 8.65
C THR A 53 -10.48 7.60 9.11
N LYS A 54 -10.25 7.38 10.41
CA LYS A 54 -10.52 6.12 11.11
C LYS A 54 -11.87 5.55 10.66
N LEU A 55 -11.87 4.31 10.15
CA LEU A 55 -13.13 3.61 10.02
C LEU A 55 -13.69 3.32 11.42
N PRO A 56 -15.02 3.39 11.61
CA PRO A 56 -15.63 3.02 12.88
C PRO A 56 -15.38 1.53 13.17
N ASP A 57 -15.22 1.15 14.45
CA ASP A 57 -14.91 -0.23 14.88
C ASP A 57 -15.83 -1.29 14.25
N ARG A 58 -17.07 -0.94 13.91
CA ARG A 58 -18.00 -1.83 13.20
C ARG A 58 -17.48 -2.31 11.84
N SER A 59 -16.68 -1.51 11.12
CA SER A 59 -16.13 -1.89 9.81
C SER A 59 -14.99 -2.91 9.98
N VAL A 60 -14.30 -2.89 11.13
CA VAL A 60 -13.29 -3.88 11.52
C VAL A 60 -13.91 -5.27 11.71
N SER A 61 -15.12 -5.33 12.28
CA SER A 61 -15.84 -6.60 12.46
C SER A 61 -16.19 -7.33 11.16
N LYS A 62 -16.08 -6.67 10.00
CA LYS A 62 -16.39 -7.24 8.68
C LYS A 62 -15.20 -7.93 7.99
N ILE A 63 -14.00 -7.87 8.57
CA ILE A 63 -12.78 -8.43 7.94
C ILE A 63 -12.95 -9.92 7.64
N ARG A 64 -13.48 -10.71 8.58
CA ARG A 64 -13.69 -12.15 8.40
C ARG A 64 -14.78 -12.51 7.39
N ALA A 65 -15.71 -11.59 7.13
CA ALA A 65 -16.69 -11.80 6.06
C ALA A 65 -16.06 -11.66 4.67
N ILE A 66 -14.95 -10.93 4.55
CA ILE A 66 -14.20 -10.75 3.30
C ILE A 66 -13.22 -11.90 3.08
N ASP A 67 -12.43 -12.25 4.10
CA ASP A 67 -11.53 -13.40 4.04
C ASP A 67 -11.57 -14.17 5.38
N PRO A 68 -12.35 -15.25 5.47
CA PRO A 68 -12.48 -16.03 6.71
C PRO A 68 -11.21 -16.84 7.04
N TYR A 69 -10.24 -16.88 6.14
CA TYR A 69 -9.01 -17.66 6.28
C TYR A 69 -7.80 -16.78 6.65
N LEU A 70 -8.00 -15.51 7.01
CA LEU A 70 -6.92 -14.67 7.52
C LEU A 70 -6.36 -15.26 8.81
N LYS A 71 -5.03 -15.34 8.88
CA LYS A 71 -4.31 -15.66 10.11
C LYS A 71 -4.39 -14.46 11.06
N LYS A 72 -4.23 -14.72 12.36
CA LYS A 72 -4.34 -13.71 13.42
C LYS A 72 -3.49 -12.47 13.15
N GLU A 73 -2.24 -12.64 12.74
CA GLU A 73 -1.31 -11.54 12.47
C GLU A 73 -1.70 -10.75 11.21
N GLN A 74 -2.31 -11.40 10.22
CA GLN A 74 -2.82 -10.74 9.02
C GLN A 74 -4.09 -9.94 9.36
N GLU A 75 -5.00 -10.52 10.13
CA GLU A 75 -6.20 -9.87 10.63
C GLU A 75 -5.82 -8.60 11.40
N GLN A 76 -4.95 -8.70 12.41
CA GLN A 76 -4.46 -7.55 13.18
C GLN A 76 -3.81 -6.46 12.32
N ALA A 77 -3.06 -6.84 11.28
CA ALA A 77 -2.50 -5.87 10.34
C ALA A 77 -3.61 -5.14 9.56
N VAL A 78 -4.62 -5.85 9.08
CA VAL A 78 -5.77 -5.25 8.39
C VAL A 78 -6.55 -4.33 9.33
N GLU A 79 -6.82 -4.76 10.57
CA GLU A 79 -7.52 -3.96 11.58
C GLU A 79 -6.82 -2.62 11.80
N LYS A 80 -5.50 -2.62 12.01
CA LYS A 80 -4.72 -1.40 12.19
C LYS A 80 -4.76 -0.49 10.96
N LEU A 81 -4.62 -1.05 9.77
CA LEU A 81 -4.74 -0.26 8.53
C LEU A 81 -6.12 0.40 8.41
N LEU A 82 -7.20 -0.31 8.76
CA LEU A 82 -8.56 0.25 8.73
C LEU A 82 -8.80 1.34 9.78
N LEU A 83 -8.08 1.27 10.91
CA LEU A 83 -7.99 2.32 11.92
C LEU A 83 -7.08 3.49 11.51
N GLY A 84 -6.59 3.52 10.27
CA GLY A 84 -5.72 4.56 9.75
C GLY A 84 -4.32 4.55 10.36
N GLU A 85 -3.91 3.43 10.98
CA GLU A 85 -2.57 3.27 11.53
C GLU A 85 -1.62 2.66 10.50
N ASP A 86 -0.42 3.21 10.40
CA ASP A 86 0.63 2.61 9.58
C ASP A 86 1.06 1.25 10.16
N VAL A 87 1.24 0.27 9.28
CA VAL A 87 1.62 -1.10 9.64
C VAL A 87 2.95 -1.48 9.03
N LEU A 88 3.81 -2.08 9.85
CA LEU A 88 4.96 -2.85 9.43
C LEU A 88 4.69 -4.32 9.73
N ALA A 89 4.41 -5.12 8.71
CA ALA A 89 4.15 -6.55 8.85
C ALA A 89 5.41 -7.34 8.49
N ILE A 90 6.07 -7.87 9.51
CA ILE A 90 7.25 -8.74 9.37
C ILE A 90 6.77 -10.19 9.52
N LEU A 91 6.61 -10.86 8.39
CA LEU A 91 6.04 -12.21 8.34
C LEU A 91 6.90 -13.11 7.42
N PRO A 92 7.02 -14.41 7.70
CA PRO A 92 7.87 -15.31 6.91
C PRO A 92 7.38 -15.45 5.46
N THR A 93 8.24 -15.95 4.57
CA THR A 93 7.87 -16.30 3.20
C THR A 93 6.76 -17.36 3.21
N GLY A 94 5.82 -17.27 2.26
CA GLY A 94 4.68 -18.18 2.21
C GLY A 94 3.62 -17.95 3.31
N PHE A 95 3.82 -16.98 4.22
CA PHE A 95 2.80 -16.66 5.22
C PHE A 95 1.53 -16.06 4.60
N GLY A 96 1.65 -15.50 3.40
CA GLY A 96 0.56 -14.87 2.64
C GLY A 96 0.45 -13.37 2.88
N LYS A 97 1.58 -12.63 2.93
CA LYS A 97 1.59 -11.18 3.22
C LYS A 97 0.66 -10.37 2.33
N SER A 98 0.54 -10.73 1.05
CA SER A 98 -0.34 -10.04 0.11
C SER A 98 -1.82 -10.03 0.53
N ARG A 99 -2.27 -11.04 1.29
CA ARG A 99 -3.64 -11.08 1.83
C ARG A 99 -3.98 -9.88 2.70
N ILE A 100 -2.99 -9.24 3.35
CA ILE A 100 -3.21 -8.05 4.17
C ILE A 100 -3.76 -6.90 3.31
N PHE A 101 -3.04 -6.51 2.25
CA PHE A 101 -3.52 -5.42 1.41
C PHE A 101 -4.73 -5.80 0.57
N GLN A 102 -4.85 -7.07 0.18
CA GLN A 102 -5.99 -7.56 -0.58
C GLN A 102 -7.29 -7.56 0.21
N ALA A 103 -7.24 -7.93 1.50
CA ALA A 103 -8.39 -7.85 2.40
C ALA A 103 -8.71 -6.39 2.73
N TYR A 104 -7.69 -5.57 3.05
CA TYR A 104 -7.87 -4.14 3.28
C TYR A 104 -8.55 -3.45 2.08
N SER A 105 -8.07 -3.70 0.85
CA SER A 105 -8.63 -3.12 -0.38
C SER A 105 -10.12 -3.45 -0.51
N ARG A 106 -10.51 -4.72 -0.29
CA ARG A 106 -11.92 -5.14 -0.40
C ARG A 106 -12.82 -4.51 0.67
N VAL A 107 -12.33 -4.37 1.90
CA VAL A 107 -13.09 -3.69 2.97
C VAL A 107 -13.26 -2.21 2.63
N LYS A 108 -12.18 -1.52 2.23
CA LYS A 108 -12.25 -0.11 1.82
C LYS A 108 -13.13 0.10 0.59
N ASP A 109 -13.09 -0.81 -0.37
CA ASP A 109 -13.90 -0.72 -1.59
C ASP A 109 -15.40 -0.78 -1.26
N ASN A 110 -15.79 -1.68 -0.36
CA ASN A 110 -17.17 -1.75 0.12
C ASN A 110 -17.59 -0.50 0.91
N GLU A 111 -16.73 0.01 1.81
CA GLU A 111 -17.06 1.17 2.64
C GLU A 111 -17.05 2.49 1.84
N MET A 112 -16.28 2.56 0.76
CA MET A 112 -16.16 3.72 -0.12
C MET A 112 -16.98 3.59 -1.41
N ASN A 113 -17.97 2.68 -1.48
CA ASN A 113 -18.85 2.47 -2.63
C ASN A 113 -18.11 2.30 -3.97
N GLY A 114 -17.01 1.56 -3.98
CA GLY A 114 -16.23 1.34 -5.20
C GLY A 114 -15.13 2.37 -5.45
N TRP A 115 -14.97 3.38 -4.59
CA TRP A 115 -14.08 4.52 -4.85
C TRP A 115 -12.64 4.33 -4.36
N SER A 116 -12.26 3.17 -3.84
CA SER A 116 -10.94 2.98 -3.22
C SER A 116 -9.91 2.36 -4.17
N VAL A 117 -8.67 2.84 -4.09
CA VAL A 117 -7.49 2.25 -4.73
C VAL A 117 -6.41 1.97 -3.69
N VAL A 118 -5.74 0.83 -3.83
CA VAL A 118 -4.51 0.50 -3.10
C VAL A 118 -3.34 0.49 -4.09
N LEU A 119 -2.32 1.31 -3.83
CA LEU A 119 -1.07 1.32 -4.61
C LEU A 119 -0.09 0.35 -3.97
N VAL A 120 0.40 -0.63 -4.71
CA VAL A 120 1.40 -1.60 -4.27
C VAL A 120 2.70 -1.38 -5.03
N ILE A 121 3.75 -1.02 -4.31
CA ILE A 121 5.11 -0.86 -4.81
C ILE A 121 5.86 -2.16 -4.55
N ALA A 122 6.25 -2.87 -5.60
CA ALA A 122 6.95 -4.15 -5.50
C ALA A 122 8.17 -4.19 -6.43
N PRO A 123 9.26 -4.91 -6.06
CA PRO A 123 10.53 -4.85 -6.79
C PRO A 123 10.62 -5.76 -8.02
N LEU A 124 9.78 -6.80 -8.15
CA LEU A 124 9.92 -7.82 -9.19
C LEU A 124 8.67 -7.91 -10.07
N SER A 125 8.84 -7.70 -11.37
CA SER A 125 7.75 -7.80 -12.37
C SER A 125 7.06 -9.15 -12.36
N SER A 126 7.81 -10.25 -12.17
CA SER A 126 7.22 -11.60 -12.12
C SER A 126 6.25 -11.77 -10.95
N ILE A 127 6.56 -11.20 -9.78
CA ILE A 127 5.67 -11.23 -8.62
C ILE A 127 4.42 -10.38 -8.89
N ILE A 128 4.59 -9.22 -9.52
CA ILE A 128 3.48 -8.34 -9.89
C ILE A 128 2.51 -9.06 -10.84
N ASP A 129 3.03 -9.68 -11.91
CA ASP A 129 2.22 -10.36 -12.92
C ASP A 129 1.41 -11.54 -12.31
N ASP A 130 2.03 -12.31 -11.40
CA ASP A 130 1.36 -13.37 -10.65
C ASP A 130 0.23 -12.83 -9.75
N GLN A 131 0.49 -11.73 -9.02
CA GLN A 131 -0.53 -11.12 -8.15
C GLN A 131 -1.69 -10.51 -8.95
N ILE A 132 -1.42 -9.85 -10.07
CA ILE A 132 -2.46 -9.31 -10.96
C ILE A 132 -3.31 -10.45 -11.52
N THR A 133 -2.70 -11.53 -12.00
CA THR A 133 -3.42 -12.71 -12.51
C THR A 133 -4.35 -13.30 -11.44
N ALA A 134 -3.86 -13.46 -10.21
CA ALA A 134 -4.66 -13.96 -9.10
C ALA A 134 -5.85 -13.02 -8.74
N LEU A 135 -5.64 -11.71 -8.74
CA LEU A 135 -6.69 -10.75 -8.45
C LEU A 135 -7.75 -10.68 -9.55
N MET A 136 -7.32 -10.61 -10.81
CA MET A 136 -8.20 -10.57 -11.98
C MET A 136 -9.02 -11.86 -12.10
N SER A 137 -8.43 -13.03 -11.84
CA SER A 137 -9.18 -14.31 -11.84
C SER A 137 -10.24 -14.39 -10.73
N SER A 138 -10.07 -13.65 -9.64
CA SER A 138 -11.09 -13.48 -8.59
C SER A 138 -12.14 -12.41 -8.90
N GLY A 139 -12.08 -11.79 -10.08
CA GLY A 139 -12.95 -10.69 -10.47
C GLY A 139 -12.63 -9.36 -9.77
N TYR A 140 -11.43 -9.21 -9.20
CA TYR A 140 -11.00 -7.99 -8.52
C TYR A 140 -10.03 -7.19 -9.41
N PRO A 141 -10.43 -6.02 -9.95
CA PRO A 141 -9.63 -5.28 -10.91
C PRO A 141 -8.25 -4.89 -10.36
N ALA A 142 -7.19 -5.30 -11.06
CA ALA A 142 -5.82 -4.95 -10.76
C ALA A 142 -5.06 -4.59 -12.04
N ALA A 143 -4.14 -3.63 -11.94
CA ALA A 143 -3.36 -3.15 -13.07
C ALA A 143 -1.90 -2.91 -12.70
N ASP A 144 -1.02 -2.91 -13.69
CA ASP A 144 0.38 -2.48 -13.55
C ASP A 144 0.54 -1.13 -14.24
N VAL A 145 1.10 -0.14 -13.54
CA VAL A 145 1.41 1.19 -14.07
C VAL A 145 2.17 1.12 -15.40
N LYS A 146 3.03 0.11 -15.59
CA LYS A 146 3.82 -0.05 -16.83
C LYS A 146 2.97 -0.19 -18.10
N PHE A 147 1.72 -0.62 -17.96
CA PHE A 147 0.81 -0.85 -19.08
C PHE A 147 -0.27 0.23 -19.23
N LEU A 148 -0.36 1.17 -18.29
CA LEU A 148 -1.42 2.19 -18.30
C LEU A 148 -1.07 3.39 -19.15
N GLN A 149 -2.02 3.83 -19.96
CA GLN A 149 -1.98 5.12 -20.63
C GLN A 149 -2.58 6.22 -19.75
N HIS A 150 -2.49 7.47 -20.22
CA HIS A 150 -3.00 8.62 -19.45
C HIS A 150 -4.50 8.49 -19.20
N GLU A 151 -5.25 8.07 -20.22
CA GLU A 151 -6.70 7.88 -20.16
C GLU A 151 -7.08 6.79 -19.15
N ASP A 152 -6.28 5.72 -19.03
CA ASP A 152 -6.53 4.65 -18.04
C ASP A 152 -6.33 5.17 -16.61
N MET A 153 -5.32 6.02 -16.40
CA MET A 153 -5.03 6.67 -15.11
C MET A 153 -6.13 7.68 -14.73
N GLU A 154 -6.74 8.36 -15.70
CA GLU A 154 -7.89 9.24 -15.49
C GLU A 154 -9.17 8.46 -15.19
N ARG A 155 -9.41 7.33 -15.86
CA ARG A 155 -10.58 6.48 -15.56
C ARG A 155 -10.46 5.82 -14.20
N CYS A 156 -9.25 5.37 -13.85
CA CYS A 156 -8.93 4.74 -12.58
C CYS A 156 -9.83 3.52 -12.29
N ASP A 157 -10.04 2.68 -13.31
CA ASP A 157 -10.88 1.48 -13.30
C ASP A 157 -10.13 0.25 -12.74
N PHE A 158 -9.44 0.43 -11.61
CA PHE A 158 -8.71 -0.63 -10.90
C PHE A 158 -8.86 -0.44 -9.39
N LYS A 159 -8.71 -1.51 -8.62
CA LYS A 159 -8.76 -1.49 -7.15
C LYS A 159 -7.38 -1.64 -6.54
N VAL A 160 -6.52 -2.40 -7.20
CA VAL A 160 -5.11 -2.54 -6.82
C VAL A 160 -4.24 -2.10 -7.99
N LEU A 161 -3.42 -1.08 -7.77
CA LEU A 161 -2.47 -0.59 -8.75
C LEU A 161 -1.07 -1.03 -8.34
N PHE A 162 -0.41 -1.85 -9.16
CA PHE A 162 0.97 -2.25 -8.94
C PHE A 162 1.93 -1.33 -9.69
N SER A 163 3.09 -1.08 -9.09
CA SER A 163 4.15 -0.32 -9.72
C SER A 163 5.52 -0.74 -9.17
N SER A 164 6.58 -0.52 -9.93
CA SER A 164 7.94 -0.53 -9.40
C SER A 164 8.26 0.83 -8.77
N ALA A 165 9.31 0.93 -7.96
CA ALA A 165 9.68 2.25 -7.42
C ALA A 165 10.17 3.20 -8.49
N GLU A 166 10.88 2.71 -9.50
CA GLU A 166 11.36 3.53 -10.62
C GLU A 166 10.19 4.22 -11.31
N ASN A 167 9.09 3.49 -11.54
CA ASN A 167 7.88 4.03 -12.15
C ASN A 167 7.18 5.07 -11.26
N VAL A 168 7.10 4.81 -9.94
CA VAL A 168 6.49 5.76 -8.98
C VAL A 168 7.27 7.07 -8.90
N LEU A 169 8.58 7.05 -9.16
CA LEU A 169 9.44 8.24 -9.15
C LEU A 169 9.37 9.06 -10.45
N THR A 170 8.70 8.57 -11.49
CA THR A 170 8.54 9.34 -12.73
C THR A 170 7.61 10.54 -12.52
N THR A 171 7.92 11.66 -13.19
CA THR A 171 7.07 12.86 -13.14
C THR A 171 5.65 12.59 -13.60
N LYS A 172 5.48 11.81 -14.69
CA LYS A 172 4.16 11.42 -15.21
C LYS A 172 3.30 10.73 -14.14
N PHE A 173 3.86 9.77 -13.40
CA PHE A 173 3.11 9.09 -12.35
C PHE A 173 2.85 10.00 -11.15
N GLN A 174 3.85 10.80 -10.75
CA GLN A 174 3.72 11.77 -9.67
C GLN A 174 2.63 12.82 -9.97
N ASP A 175 2.49 13.26 -11.21
CA ASP A 175 1.41 14.18 -11.60
C ASP A 175 0.03 13.54 -11.33
N HIS A 176 -0.17 12.29 -11.71
CA HIS A 176 -1.41 11.58 -11.41
C HIS A 176 -1.59 11.32 -9.91
N LEU A 177 -0.53 11.02 -9.15
CA LEU A 177 -0.68 10.70 -7.73
C LEU A 177 -0.84 11.95 -6.84
N LEU A 178 -0.09 13.01 -7.13
CA LEU A 178 0.05 14.19 -6.26
C LEU A 178 -0.93 15.32 -6.62
N HIS A 179 -1.42 15.37 -7.86
CA HIS A 179 -2.35 16.42 -8.28
C HIS A 179 -3.75 16.22 -7.67
N ARG A 180 -4.19 17.15 -6.81
CA ARG A 180 -5.45 17.04 -6.03
C ARG A 180 -6.71 16.74 -6.85
N GLN A 181 -6.74 17.16 -8.10
CA GLN A 181 -7.91 16.97 -8.97
C GLN A 181 -7.88 15.66 -9.76
N SER A 182 -6.76 14.92 -9.76
CA SER A 182 -6.69 13.65 -10.46
C SER A 182 -7.58 12.60 -9.78
N GLU A 183 -8.06 11.63 -10.54
CA GLU A 183 -8.87 10.55 -9.99
C GLU A 183 -8.04 9.64 -9.08
N LEU A 184 -6.80 9.34 -9.44
CA LEU A 184 -5.92 8.52 -8.62
C LEU A 184 -5.69 9.16 -7.23
N HIS A 185 -5.39 10.46 -7.16
CA HIS A 185 -5.17 11.17 -5.89
C HIS A 185 -6.37 11.05 -4.94
N LYS A 186 -7.58 11.19 -5.47
CA LYS A 186 -8.82 11.15 -4.68
C LYS A 186 -9.17 9.74 -4.19
N ARG A 187 -8.69 8.71 -4.89
CA ARG A 187 -9.09 7.30 -4.70
C ARG A 187 -8.07 6.48 -3.92
N VAL A 188 -6.79 6.81 -4.01
CA VAL A 188 -5.74 6.07 -3.30
C VAL A 188 -5.94 6.22 -1.79
N CYS A 189 -6.16 5.09 -1.11
CA CYS A 189 -6.44 5.02 0.33
C CYS A 189 -5.37 4.27 1.11
N CYS A 190 -4.47 3.54 0.42
CA CYS A 190 -3.32 2.90 1.02
C CYS A 190 -2.18 2.75 0.02
N ILE A 191 -0.96 2.91 0.52
CA ILE A 191 0.27 2.60 -0.20
C ILE A 191 0.97 1.44 0.52
N VAL A 192 1.26 0.40 -0.25
CA VAL A 192 1.93 -0.81 0.21
C VAL A 192 3.32 -0.83 -0.39
N VAL A 193 4.35 -1.09 0.41
CA VAL A 193 5.70 -1.39 -0.08
C VAL A 193 5.99 -2.84 0.25
N ASP A 194 6.06 -3.68 -0.77
CA ASP A 194 6.37 -5.10 -0.64
C ASP A 194 7.87 -5.35 -0.83
N GLU A 195 8.41 -6.35 -0.14
CA GLU A 195 9.85 -6.68 -0.12
C GLU A 195 10.74 -5.47 0.21
N ALA A 196 10.31 -4.63 1.16
CA ALA A 196 10.95 -3.35 1.47
C ALA A 196 12.45 -3.44 1.86
N ARG A 197 12.94 -4.63 2.24
CA ARG A 197 14.37 -4.92 2.35
C ARG A 197 15.20 -4.54 1.11
N THR A 198 14.63 -4.54 -0.09
CA THR A 198 15.33 -4.10 -1.32
C THR A 198 15.52 -2.58 -1.38
N VAL A 199 14.87 -1.81 -0.52
CA VAL A 199 14.98 -0.34 -0.52
C VAL A 199 16.34 0.13 -0.01
N GLU A 200 17.06 -0.65 0.83
CA GLU A 200 18.46 -0.33 1.17
C GLU A 200 19.37 -0.32 -0.07
N THR A 201 19.06 -1.15 -1.08
CA THR A 201 19.73 -1.12 -2.38
C THR A 201 19.22 -0.02 -3.32
N TRP A 202 18.01 0.51 -3.12
CA TRP A 202 17.45 1.59 -3.95
C TRP A 202 17.98 2.98 -3.59
N THR A 203 18.41 3.17 -2.34
CA THR A 203 18.96 4.47 -1.91
C THR A 203 20.39 4.75 -2.35
N GLY A 204 21.01 3.87 -3.17
CA GLY A 204 22.32 4.12 -3.77
C GLY A 204 23.45 4.31 -2.76
N LYS A 205 24.34 3.31 -2.68
CA LYS A 205 25.75 3.63 -2.58
C LYS A 205 26.39 3.32 -3.92
#